data_AF-A0A558DF06-F1
#
_entry.id   AF-A0A558DF06-F1
#
_cell.length_a   1.000
_cell.length_b   1.000
_cell.length_c   1.000
_cell.angle_alpha   90.00
_cell.angle_beta   90.00
_cell.angle_gamma   90.00
#
_symmetry.space_group_name_H-M   'P 1'
#
loop_
_entity.id
_entity.type
_entity.pdbx_description
1 polymer ?
#
loop_
_entity_poly.entity_id
_entity_poly.type
_entity_poly.pdbx_seq_one_letter_code
_entity_poly.pdbx_strand_id
1 'polypeptide(L)'
;MSLRYSQTPGKHERHLIRKQDNPLFPETERTLKESMLEEAQRLDHEELVSFITEFRALVHEAVKLPSNAESDKILSIKERLDQSYEQAARMVDDQQETKQAIEKLVAVIMQAVKKGAGSDKVALQELAQEAEARTTHYALLEYPLVADLLDPNSVISEIDLLPTLLSATPDELQAACSLFDEAQLTALLVNGEKLLKQTPDAPEAAHQRLQEISRHRDN
;
A
#
# COMPACT_ATOMS: atom_id res chain seq x y z
N MET A 1 9.01 5.60 -31.08
CA MET A 1 9.70 6.13 -29.88
C MET A 1 9.57 5.08 -28.79
N SER A 2 10.60 4.85 -27.98
CA SER A 2 10.54 3.90 -26.87
C SER A 2 10.04 4.65 -25.64
N LEU A 3 9.01 4.12 -24.97
CA LEU A 3 8.57 4.64 -23.66
C LEU A 3 9.72 4.52 -22.66
N ARG A 4 9.84 5.49 -21.74
CA ARG A 4 10.90 5.56 -20.72
C ARG A 4 10.27 5.50 -19.34
N TYR A 5 10.28 4.32 -18.75
CA TYR A 5 9.76 4.09 -17.41
C TYR A 5 10.76 4.51 -16.33
N SER A 6 10.25 4.88 -15.17
CA SER A 6 11.05 5.05 -13.96
C SER A 6 11.61 3.71 -13.49
N GLN A 7 12.77 3.73 -12.82
CA GLN A 7 13.35 2.51 -12.24
C GLN A 7 12.50 1.98 -11.07
N THR A 8 11.96 2.91 -10.29
CA THR A 8 11.11 2.69 -9.11
C THR A 8 9.85 3.54 -9.28
N PRO A 9 8.88 3.08 -10.10
CA PRO A 9 7.70 3.87 -10.45
C PRO A 9 6.80 4.08 -9.22
N GLY A 10 6.16 5.25 -9.15
CA GLY A 10 5.12 5.54 -8.15
C GLY A 10 3.78 4.90 -8.51
N LYS A 11 2.76 5.14 -7.68
CA LYS A 11 1.44 4.49 -7.83
C LYS A 11 0.79 4.79 -9.19
N HIS A 12 0.90 6.01 -9.70
CA HIS A 12 0.25 6.39 -10.96
C HIS A 12 0.91 5.66 -12.14
N GLU A 13 2.25 5.68 -12.21
CA GLU A 13 2.99 4.98 -13.25
C GLU A 13 2.80 3.45 -13.14
N ARG A 14 2.84 2.88 -11.93
CA ARG A 14 2.57 1.45 -11.71
C ARG A 14 1.21 1.03 -12.24
N HIS A 15 0.17 1.83 -12.01
CA HIS A 15 -1.17 1.50 -12.51
C HIS A 15 -1.26 1.53 -14.04
N LEU A 16 -0.58 2.48 -14.70
CA LEU A 16 -0.48 2.49 -16.16
C LEU A 16 0.24 1.24 -16.69
N ILE A 17 1.30 0.80 -16.01
CA ILE A 17 2.03 -0.43 -16.36
C ILE A 17 1.13 -1.66 -16.22
N ARG A 18 0.30 -1.75 -15.16
CA ARG A 18 -0.65 -2.86 -14.97
C ARG A 18 -1.65 -2.99 -16.12
N LYS A 19 -2.09 -1.85 -16.68
CA LYS A 19 -3.06 -1.79 -17.78
C LYS A 19 -2.45 -2.12 -19.13
N GLN A 20 -1.18 -1.81 -19.32
CA GLN A 20 -0.51 -1.92 -20.60
C GLN A 20 -0.59 -3.35 -21.16
N ASP A 21 -1.13 -3.47 -22.37
CA ASP A 21 -1.28 -4.74 -23.09
C ASP A 21 -2.02 -5.84 -22.31
N ASN A 22 -2.79 -5.45 -21.28
CA ASN A 22 -3.45 -6.40 -20.38
C ASN A 22 -4.90 -6.64 -20.81
N PRO A 23 -5.25 -7.86 -21.25
CA PRO A 23 -6.56 -8.15 -21.81
C PRO A 23 -7.70 -8.07 -20.78
N LEU A 24 -7.38 -8.07 -19.48
CA LEU A 24 -8.39 -7.96 -18.43
C LEU A 24 -8.92 -6.52 -18.24
N PHE A 25 -8.19 -5.52 -18.73
CA PHE A 25 -8.63 -4.12 -18.71
C PHE A 25 -9.40 -3.75 -19.98
N PRO A 26 -10.18 -2.66 -20.00
CA PRO A 26 -10.84 -2.19 -21.22
C PRO A 26 -9.84 -1.86 -22.34
N GLU A 27 -10.13 -2.22 -23.59
CA GLU A 27 -9.23 -2.02 -24.75
C GLU A 27 -8.72 -0.57 -24.88
N THR A 28 -9.59 0.40 -24.59
CA THR A 28 -9.27 1.83 -24.62
C THR A 28 -8.19 2.26 -23.63
N GLU A 29 -7.94 1.46 -22.60
CA GLU A 29 -6.99 1.75 -21.52
C GLU A 29 -5.70 0.92 -21.60
N ARG A 30 -5.65 -0.09 -22.48
CA ARG A 30 -4.47 -0.96 -22.66
C ARG A 30 -3.33 -0.28 -23.41
N THR A 31 -3.63 0.79 -24.15
CA THR A 31 -2.64 1.51 -24.97
C THR A 31 -2.02 2.66 -24.18
N LEU A 32 -0.74 2.51 -23.83
CA LEU A 32 0.01 3.55 -23.14
C LEU A 32 0.63 4.54 -24.12
N LYS A 33 0.31 5.83 -23.97
CA LYS A 33 0.92 6.94 -24.72
C LYS A 33 2.01 7.61 -23.89
N GLU A 34 3.02 8.16 -24.55
CA GLU A 34 4.11 8.91 -23.90
C GLU A 34 3.58 10.04 -23.01
N SER A 35 2.60 10.82 -23.48
CA SER A 35 2.00 11.88 -22.68
C SER A 35 1.27 11.40 -21.42
N MET A 36 0.74 10.17 -21.41
CA MET A 36 0.09 9.59 -20.23
C MET A 36 1.14 9.17 -19.20
N LEU A 37 2.26 8.60 -19.68
CA LEU A 37 3.39 8.21 -18.85
C LEU A 37 4.06 9.45 -18.22
N GLU A 38 4.31 10.50 -19.00
CA GLU A 38 4.87 11.77 -18.51
C GLU A 38 3.97 12.40 -17.45
N GLU A 39 2.65 12.37 -17.63
CA GLU A 39 1.70 12.89 -16.67
C GLU A 39 1.68 12.07 -15.36
N ALA A 40 1.69 10.75 -15.45
CA ALA A 40 1.77 9.90 -14.28
C ALA A 40 3.07 10.12 -13.48
N GLN A 41 4.21 10.24 -14.17
CA GLN A 41 5.50 10.54 -13.56
C GLN A 41 5.50 11.93 -12.90
N ARG A 42 4.86 12.93 -13.53
CA ARG A 42 4.67 14.26 -12.94
C ARG A 42 3.87 14.19 -11.63
N LEU A 43 2.74 13.47 -11.62
CA LEU A 43 1.89 13.31 -10.43
C LEU A 43 2.61 12.58 -9.30
N ASP A 44 3.32 11.50 -9.64
CA ASP A 44 4.15 10.75 -8.68
C ASP A 44 5.25 11.63 -8.06
N HIS A 45 5.90 12.47 -8.86
CA HIS A 45 6.92 13.40 -8.37
C HIS A 45 6.33 14.53 -7.50
N GLU A 46 5.16 15.06 -7.86
CA GLU A 46 4.46 16.06 -7.05
C GLU A 46 4.08 15.52 -5.68
N GLU A 47 3.59 14.27 -5.61
CA GLU A 47 3.32 13.59 -4.33
C GLU A 47 4.59 13.47 -3.48
N LEU A 48 5.72 13.09 -4.09
CA LEU A 48 7.01 13.00 -3.40
C LEU A 48 7.48 14.35 -2.82
N VAL A 49 7.34 15.44 -3.58
CA VAL A 49 7.74 16.78 -3.12
C VAL A 49 6.89 17.24 -1.94
N SER A 50 5.57 17.01 -1.98
CA SER A 50 4.67 17.31 -0.86
C SER A 50 5.06 16.50 0.37
N PHE A 51 5.23 15.19 0.20
CA PHE A 51 5.60 14.27 1.27
C PHE A 51 6.90 14.69 1.97
N ILE A 52 7.97 14.99 1.22
CA ILE A 52 9.26 15.38 1.84
C ILE A 52 9.11 16.62 2.72
N THR A 53 8.28 17.57 2.30
CA THR A 53 8.02 18.81 3.06
C THR A 53 7.29 18.50 4.36
N GLU A 54 6.21 17.72 4.28
CA GLU A 54 5.39 17.31 5.42
C GLU A 54 6.14 16.42 6.40
N PHE A 55 6.89 15.43 5.88
CA PHE A 55 7.67 14.51 6.67
C PHE A 55 8.77 15.22 7.46
N ARG A 56 9.49 16.19 6.85
CA ARG A 56 10.47 17.01 7.57
C ARG A 56 9.83 17.81 8.71
N ALA A 57 8.64 18.36 8.49
CA ALA A 57 7.90 19.07 9.53
C ALA A 57 7.53 18.13 10.69
N LEU A 58 7.05 16.93 10.38
CA LEU A 58 6.69 15.90 11.36
C LEU A 58 7.91 15.43 12.17
N VAL A 59 9.04 15.14 11.53
CA VAL A 59 10.28 14.76 12.22
C VAL A 59 10.74 15.87 13.17
N HIS A 60 10.71 17.13 12.71
CA HIS A 60 11.09 18.27 13.54
C HIS A 60 10.13 18.46 14.72
N GLU A 61 8.84 18.21 14.55
CA GLU A 61 7.86 18.20 15.64
C GLU A 61 8.15 17.09 16.66
N ALA A 62 8.40 15.87 16.19
CA ALA A 62 8.72 14.72 17.03
C ALA A 62 9.99 14.96 17.89
N VAL A 63 11.05 15.52 17.30
CA VAL A 63 12.30 15.84 18.02
C VAL A 63 12.11 16.96 19.05
N LYS A 64 11.12 17.84 18.85
CA LYS A 64 10.81 18.94 19.77
C LYS A 64 9.81 18.57 20.88
N LEU A 65 9.38 17.31 20.95
CA LEU A 65 8.50 16.86 22.03
C LEU A 65 9.19 17.06 23.39
N PRO A 66 8.56 17.81 24.32
CA PRO A 66 9.10 17.95 25.66
C PRO A 66 8.95 16.64 26.44
N SER A 67 9.79 16.42 27.45
CA SER A 67 9.77 15.20 28.27
C SER A 67 8.48 14.98 29.07
N ASN A 68 7.67 16.03 29.22
CA ASN A 68 6.36 16.03 29.89
C ASN A 68 5.20 16.25 28.90
N ALA A 69 5.41 15.96 27.61
CA ALA A 69 4.34 16.04 26.62
C ALA A 69 3.15 15.17 27.03
N GLU A 70 1.95 15.67 26.74
CA GLU A 70 0.70 14.94 26.95
C GLU A 70 0.65 13.69 26.06
N SER A 71 0.13 12.58 26.61
CA SER A 71 0.05 11.29 25.91
C SER A 71 -0.65 11.41 24.55
N ASP A 72 -1.74 12.18 24.47
CA ASP A 72 -2.50 12.37 23.23
C ASP A 72 -1.64 12.97 22.11
N LYS A 73 -0.76 13.92 22.46
CA LYS A 73 0.17 14.52 21.49
C LYS A 73 1.22 13.53 21.02
N ILE A 74 1.73 12.69 21.92
CA ILE A 74 2.70 11.65 21.58
C ILE A 74 2.07 10.61 20.64
N LEU A 75 0.85 10.18 20.95
CA LEU A 75 0.10 9.22 20.13
C LEU A 75 -0.26 9.79 18.76
N SER A 76 -0.64 11.07 18.69
CA SER A 76 -0.90 11.74 17.40
C SER A 76 0.32 11.79 16.48
N ILE A 77 1.52 12.03 17.03
CA ILE A 77 2.76 12.00 16.25
C ILE A 77 3.07 10.58 15.77
N LYS A 78 2.84 9.56 16.60
CA LYS A 78 2.98 8.16 16.19
C LYS A 78 2.05 7.82 15.03
N GLU A 79 0.78 8.20 15.13
CA GLU A 79 -0.21 7.93 14.07
C GLU A 79 0.18 8.59 12.73
N ARG A 80 0.63 9.85 12.78
CA ARG A 80 1.12 10.56 11.58
C ARG A 80 2.39 9.95 11.01
N LEU A 81 3.25 9.35 11.84
CA LEU A 81 4.42 8.60 11.37
C LEU A 81 4.00 7.30 10.67
N ASP A 82 3.01 6.57 11.18
CA ASP A 82 2.47 5.39 10.49
C ASP A 82 1.86 5.75 9.14
N GLN A 83 1.07 6.82 9.07
CA GLN A 83 0.53 7.35 7.81
C GLN A 83 1.66 7.76 6.85
N SER A 84 2.76 8.30 7.37
CA SER A 84 3.94 8.61 6.56
C SER A 84 4.61 7.35 6.01
N TYR A 85 4.57 6.24 6.74
CA TYR A 85 5.09 4.95 6.27
C TYR A 85 4.23 4.43 5.11
N GLU A 86 2.91 4.46 5.25
CA GLU A 86 1.95 4.08 4.21
C GLU A 86 2.14 4.90 2.93
N GLN A 87 2.30 6.21 3.07
CA GLN A 87 2.58 7.07 1.92
C GLN A 87 3.94 6.75 1.31
N ALA A 88 4.98 6.54 2.12
CA ALA A 88 6.31 6.19 1.62
C ALA A 88 6.35 4.87 0.85
N ALA A 89 5.55 3.88 1.25
CA ALA A 89 5.48 2.57 0.60
C ALA A 89 4.96 2.61 -0.85
N ARG A 90 4.17 3.62 -1.21
CA ARG A 90 3.57 3.74 -2.55
C ARG A 90 4.23 4.80 -3.45
N MET A 91 5.14 5.61 -2.93
CA MET A 91 5.75 6.69 -3.71
C MET A 91 6.71 6.19 -4.80
N VAL A 92 7.07 7.11 -5.69
CA VAL A 92 8.19 6.97 -6.62
C VAL A 92 9.53 7.06 -5.89
N ASP A 93 10.58 6.60 -6.55
CA ASP A 93 11.94 6.47 -6.00
C ASP A 93 12.05 5.41 -4.88
N ASP A 94 13.27 5.04 -4.53
CA ASP A 94 13.52 4.14 -3.41
C ASP A 94 13.35 4.89 -2.07
N GLN A 95 12.28 4.55 -1.34
CA GLN A 95 11.95 5.15 -0.04
C GLN A 95 12.42 4.31 1.15
N GLN A 96 13.32 3.33 0.95
CA GLN A 96 13.71 2.41 2.02
C GLN A 96 14.37 3.12 3.21
N GLU A 97 15.20 4.14 2.95
CA GLU A 97 15.80 4.94 4.04
C GLU A 97 14.75 5.72 4.84
N THR A 98 13.75 6.29 4.14
CA THR A 98 12.62 7.01 4.74
C THR A 98 11.80 6.07 5.64
N LYS A 99 11.42 4.89 5.12
CA LYS A 99 10.66 3.88 5.87
C LYS A 99 11.40 3.42 7.13
N GLN A 100 12.70 3.14 7.01
CA GLN A 100 13.54 2.78 8.17
C GLN A 100 13.67 3.91 9.19
N ALA A 101 13.72 5.17 8.75
CA ALA A 101 13.76 6.32 9.64
C ALA A 101 12.44 6.45 10.44
N ILE A 102 11.30 6.22 9.76
CA ILE A 102 9.98 6.20 10.39
C ILE A 102 9.90 5.10 11.44
N GLU A 103 10.26 3.86 11.10
CA GLU A 103 10.27 2.72 12.04
C GLU A 103 11.06 3.05 13.32
N LYS A 104 12.25 3.64 13.16
CA LYS A 104 13.10 4.04 14.29
C LYS A 104 12.43 5.11 15.16
N LEU A 105 11.84 6.14 14.55
CA LEU A 105 11.15 7.20 15.29
C LEU A 105 9.95 6.67 16.05
N VAL A 106 9.14 5.83 15.40
CA VAL A 106 7.99 5.17 16.04
C VAL A 106 8.48 4.29 17.20
N ALA A 107 9.53 3.50 17.02
CA ALA A 107 10.08 2.67 18.10
C ALA A 107 10.52 3.48 19.32
N VAL A 108 11.18 4.63 19.11
CA VAL A 108 11.59 5.55 20.18
C VAL A 108 10.37 6.13 20.90
N ILE A 109 9.35 6.57 20.17
CA ILE A 109 8.10 7.09 20.74
C ILE A 109 7.41 6.02 21.60
N MET A 110 7.29 4.80 21.07
CA MET A 110 6.63 3.71 21.77
C MET A 110 7.40 3.25 23.01
N GLN A 111 8.73 3.38 23.03
CA GLN A 111 9.52 3.15 24.22
C GLN A 111 9.18 4.16 25.34
N ALA A 112 8.95 5.43 24.99
CA ALA A 112 8.52 6.44 25.95
C ALA A 112 7.10 6.16 26.47
N VAL A 113 6.16 5.79 25.60
CA VAL A 113 4.78 5.40 25.97
C VAL A 113 4.80 4.19 26.91
N LYS A 114 5.57 3.15 26.57
CA LYS A 114 5.72 1.95 27.41
C LYS A 114 6.29 2.27 28.80
N LYS A 115 7.23 3.20 28.88
CA LYS A 115 7.77 3.67 30.17
C LYS A 115 6.69 4.40 30.99
N GLY A 116 5.85 5.20 30.34
CA GLY A 116 4.71 5.90 30.96
C GLY A 116 3.65 4.95 31.52
N ALA A 117 3.41 3.80 30.88
CA ALA A 117 2.49 2.77 31.35
C ALA A 117 2.95 2.08 32.66
N GLY A 118 4.25 2.18 33.01
CA GLY A 118 4.78 1.65 34.26
C GLY A 118 4.57 0.14 34.41
N SER A 119 3.82 -0.27 35.43
CA SER A 119 3.50 -1.68 35.74
C SER A 119 2.06 -2.08 35.38
N ASP A 120 1.33 -1.25 34.66
CA ASP A 120 -0.01 -1.59 34.19
C ASP A 120 0.06 -2.71 33.16
N LYS A 121 -0.32 -3.92 33.57
CA LYS A 121 -0.23 -5.12 32.73
C LYS A 121 -1.17 -5.05 31.52
N VAL A 122 -2.33 -4.41 31.66
CA VAL A 122 -3.30 -4.30 30.56
C VAL A 122 -2.74 -3.38 29.50
N ALA A 123 -2.28 -2.19 29.90
CA ALA A 123 -1.67 -1.23 28.98
C ALA A 123 -0.42 -1.82 28.29
N LEU A 124 0.44 -2.54 29.02
CA LEU A 124 1.62 -3.19 28.41
C LEU A 124 1.25 -4.28 27.40
N GLN A 125 0.14 -4.99 27.60
CA GLN A 125 -0.34 -6.01 26.67
C GLN A 125 -0.92 -5.38 25.40
N GLU A 126 -1.71 -4.31 25.53
CA GLU A 126 -2.25 -3.57 24.37
C GLU A 126 -1.13 -2.98 23.51
N LEU A 127 -0.10 -2.38 24.13
CA LEU A 127 1.07 -1.86 23.41
C LEU A 127 1.86 -2.98 22.68
N ALA A 128 1.87 -4.19 23.22
CA ALA A 128 2.51 -5.33 22.56
C ALA A 128 1.71 -5.80 21.34
N GLN A 129 0.39 -5.92 21.48
CA GLN A 129 -0.51 -6.29 20.38
C GLN A 129 -0.48 -5.27 19.24
N GLU A 130 -0.48 -3.98 19.58
CA GLU A 130 -0.40 -2.91 18.58
C GLU A 130 0.96 -2.93 17.85
N ALA A 131 2.07 -3.20 18.56
CA ALA A 131 3.38 -3.34 17.91
C ALA A 131 3.45 -4.54 16.94
N GLU A 132 2.82 -5.65 17.29
CA GLU A 132 2.69 -6.82 16.41
C GLU A 132 1.85 -6.49 15.18
N ALA A 133 0.68 -5.88 15.38
CA ALA A 133 -0.20 -5.45 14.29
C ALA A 133 0.51 -4.49 13.33
N ARG A 134 1.29 -3.53 13.86
CA ARG A 134 2.07 -2.60 13.04
C ARG A 134 3.16 -3.30 12.23
N THR A 135 3.84 -4.27 12.83
CA THR A 135 4.88 -5.04 12.13
C THR A 135 4.28 -5.79 10.94
N THR A 136 3.13 -6.45 11.15
CA THR A 136 2.39 -7.11 10.08
C THR A 136 1.92 -6.13 9.00
N HIS A 137 1.40 -4.97 9.42
CA HIS A 137 0.95 -3.92 8.51
C HIS A 137 2.08 -3.38 7.61
N TYR A 138 3.24 -3.05 8.21
CA TYR A 138 4.40 -2.58 7.45
C TYR A 138 4.92 -3.65 6.49
N ALA A 139 4.93 -4.92 6.91
CA ALA A 139 5.32 -6.03 6.03
C ALA A 139 4.37 -6.19 4.83
N LEU A 140 3.07 -5.94 5.00
CA LEU A 140 2.12 -5.93 3.89
C LEU A 140 2.37 -4.78 2.92
N LEU A 141 2.72 -3.60 3.42
CA LEU A 141 3.02 -2.42 2.61
C LEU A 141 4.29 -2.56 1.75
N GLU A 142 5.14 -3.55 2.01
CA GLU A 142 6.27 -3.88 1.13
C GLU A 142 5.83 -4.45 -0.22
N TYR A 143 4.57 -4.89 -0.36
CA TYR A 143 3.96 -5.24 -1.64
C TYR A 143 3.35 -3.99 -2.28
N PRO A 144 3.86 -3.50 -3.43
CA PRO A 144 3.37 -2.27 -4.05
C PRO A 144 1.86 -2.30 -4.36
N LEU A 145 1.34 -3.47 -4.72
CA LEU A 145 -0.11 -3.67 -4.89
C LEU A 145 -0.90 -3.39 -3.60
N VAL A 146 -0.43 -3.90 -2.46
CA VAL A 146 -1.11 -3.67 -1.17
C VAL A 146 -1.02 -2.20 -0.77
N ALA A 147 0.15 -1.57 -0.94
CA ALA A 147 0.31 -0.13 -0.68
C ALA A 147 -0.62 0.73 -1.57
N ASP A 148 -0.80 0.35 -2.83
CA ASP A 148 -1.72 1.01 -3.75
C ASP A 148 -3.20 0.80 -3.36
N LEU A 149 -3.58 -0.39 -2.89
CA LEU A 149 -4.95 -0.70 -2.48
C LEU A 149 -5.35 -0.02 -1.17
N LEU A 150 -4.41 0.12 -0.24
CA LEU A 150 -4.64 0.76 1.06
C LEU A 150 -4.63 2.29 1.00
N ASP A 151 -4.23 2.89 -0.13
CA ASP A 151 -4.30 4.33 -0.33
C ASP A 151 -5.77 4.81 -0.28
N PRO A 152 -6.13 5.75 0.62
CA PRO A 152 -7.46 6.36 0.61
C PRO A 152 -7.83 7.03 -0.72
N ASN A 153 -6.83 7.45 -1.49
CA ASN A 153 -6.96 7.99 -2.84
C ASN A 153 -6.39 7.02 -3.89
N SER A 154 -6.64 5.71 -3.72
CA SER A 154 -6.12 4.67 -4.61
C SER A 154 -6.40 4.99 -6.07
N VAL A 155 -5.38 4.77 -6.89
CA VAL A 155 -5.48 4.83 -8.36
C VAL A 155 -6.19 3.59 -8.93
N ILE A 156 -6.34 2.53 -8.14
CA ILE A 156 -7.04 1.30 -8.51
C ILE A 156 -8.53 1.50 -8.21
N SER A 157 -9.31 1.79 -9.25
CA SER A 157 -10.76 1.90 -9.14
C SER A 157 -11.43 0.55 -8.88
N GLU A 158 -12.70 0.55 -8.47
CA GLU A 158 -13.49 -0.69 -8.28
C GLU A 158 -13.54 -1.56 -9.54
N ILE A 159 -13.58 -0.95 -10.72
CA ILE A 159 -13.61 -1.64 -12.02
C ILE A 159 -12.23 -2.23 -12.34
N ASP A 160 -11.16 -1.56 -11.93
CA ASP A 160 -9.77 -1.98 -12.15
C ASP A 160 -9.30 -3.02 -11.13
N LEU A 161 -10.00 -3.18 -10.01
CA LEU A 161 -9.59 -4.05 -8.90
C LEU A 161 -9.37 -5.49 -9.35
N LEU A 162 -10.36 -6.12 -10.00
CA LEU A 162 -10.26 -7.50 -10.44
C LEU A 162 -9.20 -7.72 -11.52
N PRO A 163 -9.17 -6.92 -12.61
CA PRO A 163 -8.08 -6.98 -13.58
C PRO A 163 -6.70 -6.87 -12.92
N THR A 164 -6.56 -6.00 -11.92
CA THR A 164 -5.32 -5.83 -11.16
C THR A 164 -4.96 -7.08 -10.35
N LEU A 165 -5.89 -7.60 -9.53
CA LEU A 165 -5.65 -8.78 -8.70
C LEU A 165 -5.32 -10.02 -9.56
N LEU A 166 -6.04 -10.23 -10.66
CA LEU A 166 -5.83 -11.37 -11.54
C LEU A 166 -4.56 -11.27 -12.40
N SER A 167 -3.91 -10.10 -12.42
CA SER A 167 -2.64 -9.86 -13.10
C SER A 167 -1.44 -9.83 -12.15
N ALA A 168 -1.68 -9.89 -10.84
CA ALA A 168 -0.65 -9.81 -9.83
C ALA A 168 0.27 -11.06 -9.83
N THR A 169 1.44 -10.93 -9.22
CA THR A 169 2.26 -12.09 -8.87
C THR A 169 1.58 -12.94 -7.78
N PRO A 170 1.96 -14.22 -7.57
CA PRO A 170 1.34 -15.04 -6.53
C PRO A 170 1.48 -14.41 -5.13
N ASP A 171 2.67 -13.90 -4.83
CA ASP A 171 2.98 -13.34 -3.50
C ASP A 171 2.20 -12.03 -3.26
N GLU A 172 2.12 -11.15 -4.26
CA GLU A 172 1.31 -9.94 -4.19
C GLU A 172 -0.18 -10.24 -4.06
N LEU A 173 -0.69 -11.23 -4.81
CA LEU A 173 -2.09 -11.63 -4.69
C LEU A 173 -2.38 -12.17 -3.30
N GLN A 174 -1.52 -13.04 -2.76
CA GLN A 174 -1.70 -13.60 -1.43
C GLN A 174 -1.74 -12.50 -0.36
N ALA A 175 -0.83 -11.53 -0.44
CA ALA A 175 -0.83 -10.38 0.46
C ALA A 175 -2.10 -9.54 0.30
N ALA A 176 -2.51 -9.22 -0.93
CA ALA A 176 -3.74 -8.47 -1.19
C ALA A 176 -5.00 -9.20 -0.71
N CYS A 177 -5.07 -10.52 -0.85
CA CYS A 177 -6.22 -11.32 -0.39
C CYS A 177 -6.47 -11.21 1.12
N SER A 178 -5.41 -11.03 1.93
CA SER A 178 -5.56 -10.84 3.38
C SER A 178 -6.26 -9.54 3.80
N LEU A 179 -6.45 -8.60 2.86
CA LEU A 179 -7.17 -7.34 3.09
C LEU A 179 -8.69 -7.50 3.00
N PHE A 180 -9.17 -8.63 2.46
CA PHE A 180 -10.57 -8.85 2.18
C PHE A 180 -11.20 -9.86 3.14
N ASP A 181 -12.43 -9.60 3.55
CA ASP A 181 -13.23 -10.58 4.28
C ASP A 181 -13.80 -11.67 3.35
N GLU A 182 -14.39 -12.72 3.94
CA GLU A 182 -14.97 -13.85 3.19
C GLU A 182 -16.05 -13.42 2.19
N ALA A 183 -16.87 -12.41 2.53
CA ALA A 183 -17.95 -11.92 1.68
C ALA A 183 -17.38 -11.16 0.47
N GLN A 184 -16.35 -10.33 0.69
CA GLN A 184 -15.61 -9.64 -0.35
C GLN A 184 -14.88 -10.62 -1.27
N LEU A 185 -14.19 -11.63 -0.72
CA LEU A 185 -13.53 -12.68 -1.52
C LEU A 185 -14.55 -13.46 -2.37
N THR A 186 -15.72 -13.76 -1.81
CA THR A 186 -16.80 -14.41 -2.57
C THR A 186 -17.30 -13.53 -3.71
N ALA A 187 -17.46 -12.23 -3.49
CA ALA A 187 -17.83 -11.29 -4.54
C ALA A 187 -16.76 -11.20 -5.64
N LEU A 188 -15.47 -11.17 -5.26
CA LEU A 188 -14.35 -11.19 -6.20
C LEU A 188 -14.35 -12.46 -7.06
N LEU A 189 -14.62 -13.64 -6.48
CA LEU A 189 -14.70 -14.89 -7.24
C LEU A 189 -15.82 -14.85 -8.29
N VAL A 190 -17.04 -14.46 -7.88
CA VAL A 190 -18.19 -14.40 -8.79
C VAL A 190 -17.95 -13.42 -9.94
N ASN A 191 -17.37 -12.26 -9.64
CA ASN A 191 -17.12 -11.24 -10.65
C ASN A 191 -15.89 -11.57 -11.51
N GLY A 192 -14.87 -12.20 -10.94
CA GLY A 192 -13.70 -12.70 -11.65
C GLY A 192 -14.06 -13.78 -12.67
N GLU A 193 -14.94 -14.72 -12.32
CA GLU A 193 -15.47 -15.69 -13.29
C GLU A 193 -16.17 -15.02 -14.47
N LYS A 194 -16.97 -13.97 -14.22
CA LYS A 194 -17.65 -13.22 -15.28
C LYS A 194 -16.64 -12.51 -16.17
N LEU A 195 -15.65 -11.85 -15.58
CA LEU A 195 -14.59 -11.14 -16.29
C LEU A 195 -13.82 -12.10 -17.23
N LEU A 196 -13.39 -13.26 -16.72
CA LEU A 196 -12.66 -14.25 -17.52
C LEU A 196 -13.54 -14.84 -18.64
N LYS A 197 -14.82 -15.13 -18.38
CA LYS A 197 -15.77 -15.59 -19.42
C LYS A 197 -15.96 -14.55 -20.53
N GLN A 198 -15.85 -13.28 -20.21
CA GLN A 198 -16.01 -12.15 -21.14
C GLN A 198 -14.70 -11.74 -21.82
N THR A 199 -13.57 -12.35 -21.45
CA THR A 199 -12.23 -12.01 -21.94
C THR A 199 -11.59 -13.25 -22.58
N PRO A 200 -11.87 -13.55 -23.87
CA PRO A 200 -11.41 -14.77 -24.52
C PRO A 200 -9.89 -14.92 -24.60
N ASP A 201 -9.16 -13.81 -24.54
CA ASP A 201 -7.71 -13.70 -24.58
C ASP A 201 -7.08 -13.57 -23.19
N ALA A 202 -7.84 -13.80 -22.11
CA ALA A 202 -7.32 -13.77 -20.75
C ALA A 202 -6.18 -14.79 -20.58
N PRO A 203 -5.05 -14.40 -19.96
CA PRO A 203 -3.93 -15.29 -19.78
C PRO A 203 -4.29 -16.45 -18.83
N GLU A 204 -3.64 -17.60 -19.01
CA GLU A 204 -3.79 -18.75 -18.11
C GLU A 204 -3.47 -18.38 -16.65
N ALA A 205 -2.49 -17.49 -16.45
CA ALA A 205 -2.15 -16.96 -15.13
C ALA A 205 -3.35 -16.32 -14.42
N ALA A 206 -4.24 -15.62 -15.14
CA ALA A 206 -5.41 -15.00 -14.53
C ALA A 206 -6.42 -16.03 -14.00
N HIS A 207 -6.55 -17.17 -14.68
CA HIS A 207 -7.37 -18.29 -14.22
C HIS A 207 -6.77 -18.92 -12.97
N GLN A 208 -5.43 -19.05 -12.93
CA GLN A 208 -4.72 -19.55 -11.75
C GLN A 208 -4.88 -18.60 -10.55
N ARG A 209 -4.77 -17.28 -10.75
CA ARG A 209 -5.01 -16.27 -9.71
C ARG A 209 -6.43 -16.37 -9.16
N LEU A 210 -7.44 -16.58 -10.00
CA LEU A 210 -8.81 -16.77 -9.52
C LEU A 210 -8.96 -18.03 -8.65
N GLN A 211 -8.28 -19.13 -9.00
CA GLN A 211 -8.25 -20.34 -8.17
C GLN A 211 -7.54 -20.10 -6.83
N GLU A 212 -6.49 -19.29 -6.80
CA GLU A 212 -5.78 -18.93 -5.59
C GLU A 212 -6.65 -18.09 -4.64
N ILE A 213 -7.42 -17.14 -5.17
CA ILE A 213 -8.44 -16.41 -4.39
C ILE A 213 -9.42 -17.40 -3.75
N SER A 214 -9.85 -18.43 -4.48
CA SER A 214 -10.76 -19.45 -3.94
C SER A 214 -10.13 -20.23 -2.79
N ARG A 215 -8.86 -20.65 -2.94
CA ARG A 215 -8.14 -21.36 -1.88
C ARG A 215 -7.94 -20.48 -0.65
N HIS A 216 -7.69 -19.18 -0.85
CA HIS A 216 -7.51 -18.24 0.26
C HIS A 216 -8.79 -18.06 1.07
N ARG A 217 -9.94 -17.94 0.41
CA ARG A 217 -11.26 -17.85 1.08
C ARG A 217 -11.56 -19.08 1.93
N ASP A 218 -11.15 -20.27 1.48
CA ASP A 218 -11.48 -21.54 2.11
C ASP A 218 -10.52 -21.93 3.27
N ASN A 219 -9.48 -21.13 3.52
CA ASN A 219 -8.50 -21.32 4.60
C ASN A 219 -8.86 -20.49 5.84
#